data_AF-A0A967JII5-F1
#
_entry.id   AF-A0A967JII5-F1
#
_cell.length_a   1.000
_cell.length_b   1.000
_cell.length_c   1.000
_cell.angle_alpha   90.00
_cell.angle_beta   90.00
_cell.angle_gamma   90.00
#
_symmetry.space_group_name_H-M   'P 1'
#
loop_
_entity.id
_entity.type
_entity.pdbx_description
1 polymer ?
#
loop_
_entity_poly.entity_id
_entity_poly.type
_entity_poly.pdbx_seq_one_letter_code
_entity_poly.pdbx_strand_id
1 'polypeptide(L)' 'GRVLLELDVERRDRYGRLLAYVWADGAMVNWQLVRQGWAVLLTYPPNVAYVEWFTSAQRRAREEQVGLWATPAFD' A
#
# COMPACT_ATOMS: atom_id res chain seq x y z
N GLY A 1 -6.69 8.84 -17.63
CA GLY A 1 -5.28 8.79 -17.21
C GLY A 1 -4.62 7.53 -17.70
N ARG A 2 -3.28 7.47 -17.61
CA ARG A 2 -2.47 6.28 -17.87
C ARG A 2 -2.39 5.44 -16.59
N VAL A 3 -2.64 4.14 -16.70
CA VAL A 3 -2.52 3.19 -15.59
C VAL A 3 -1.41 2.18 -15.91
N LEU A 4 -0.54 1.92 -14.93
CA LEU A 4 0.53 0.93 -15.02
C LEU A 4 0.44 -0.05 -13.84
N LEU A 5 0.77 -1.31 -14.11
CA LEU A 5 0.89 -2.36 -13.11
C LEU A 5 2.35 -2.76 -13.01
N GLU A 6 2.94 -2.54 -11.86
CA GLU A 6 4.31 -2.97 -11.56
C GLU A 6 4.26 -4.28 -10.78
N LEU A 7 4.91 -5.31 -11.32
CA LEU A 7 4.95 -6.64 -10.71
C LEU A 7 6.21 -6.79 -9.87
N ASP A 8 6.14 -7.67 -8.88
CA ASP A 8 7.28 -8.08 -8.05
C ASP A 8 7.65 -9.56 -8.35
N VAL A 9 8.44 -10.19 -7.48
CA VAL A 9 8.94 -11.57 -7.62
C VAL A 9 7.81 -12.58 -7.92
N GLU A 10 6.75 -12.57 -7.10
CA GLU A 10 5.59 -13.43 -7.26
C GLU A 10 4.42 -12.66 -7.88
N ARG A 11 4.01 -13.05 -9.09
CA ARG A 11 3.02 -12.29 -9.88
C ARG A 11 1.58 -12.63 -9.52
N ARG A 12 1.32 -13.81 -8.97
CA ARG A 12 -0.04 -14.27 -8.65
C ARG A 12 -0.05 -14.99 -7.33
N ASP A 13 -1.13 -14.84 -6.59
CA ASP A 13 -1.34 -15.63 -5.37
C ASP A 13 -1.95 -17.01 -5.66
N ARG A 14 -2.18 -17.79 -4.59
CA ARG A 14 -2.81 -19.12 -4.65
C ARG A 14 -4.20 -19.16 -5.28
N TYR A 15 -4.88 -18.02 -5.35
CA TYR A 15 -6.20 -17.87 -5.95
C TYR A 15 -6.13 -17.39 -7.41
N GLY A 16 -4.93 -17.22 -7.95
CA GLY A 16 -4.70 -16.74 -9.31
C GLY A 16 -4.88 -15.23 -9.47
N ARG A 17 -5.03 -14.46 -8.39
CA ARG A 17 -5.16 -12.99 -8.47
C ARG A 17 -3.81 -12.39 -8.84
N LEU A 18 -3.79 -11.42 -9.75
CA LEU A 18 -2.56 -10.69 -10.10
C LEU A 18 -2.16 -9.78 -8.94
N LEU A 19 -0.90 -9.89 -8.50
CA LEU A 19 -0.30 -9.04 -7.48
C LEU A 19 0.52 -7.95 -8.17
N ALA A 20 0.19 -6.69 -7.90
CA ALA A 20 0.87 -5.55 -8.51
C ALA A 20 0.80 -4.31 -7.61
N TYR A 21 1.79 -3.43 -7.74
CA TYR A 21 1.69 -2.04 -7.35
C TYR A 21 1.03 -1.26 -8.49
N VAL A 22 -0.05 -0.55 -8.17
CA VAL A 22 -0.82 0.19 -9.17
C VAL A 22 -0.34 1.62 -9.22
N TRP A 23 -0.04 2.10 -10.44
CA TRP A 23 0.31 3.48 -10.70
C TRP A 23 -0.76 4.12 -11.58
N ALA A 24 -1.27 5.28 -11.17
CA ALA A 24 -2.20 6.09 -11.95
C ALA A 24 -1.61 7.47 -12.14
N ASP A 25 -1.42 7.88 -13.41
CA ASP A 25 -0.90 9.20 -13.78
C ASP A 25 0.42 9.57 -13.05
N GLY A 26 1.29 8.57 -12.84
CA GLY A 26 2.60 8.74 -12.20
C GLY A 26 2.59 8.63 -10.68
N ALA A 27 1.43 8.49 -10.03
CA ALA A 27 1.32 8.29 -8.58
C ALA A 27 1.03 6.82 -8.25
N MET A 28 1.74 6.27 -7.26
CA MET A 28 1.47 4.92 -6.76
C MET A 28 0.24 4.94 -5.85
N VAL A 29 -0.84 4.32 -6.32
CA VAL A 29 -2.14 4.29 -5.64
C VAL A 29 -2.03 3.57 -4.29
N ASN A 30 -1.38 2.40 -4.26
CA ASN A 30 -1.20 1.62 -3.04
C ASN A 30 -0.60 2.49 -1.91
N TRP A 31 0.49 3.21 -2.21
CA TRP A 31 1.18 4.06 -1.23
C TRP A 31 0.28 5.20 -0.75
N GLN A 32 -0.45 5.83 -1.66
CA GLN A 32 -1.38 6.92 -1.32
C GLN A 32 -2.49 6.45 -0.38
N LEU A 33 -3.04 5.25 -0.59
CA LEU A 33 -4.05 4.67 0.31
C LEU A 33 -3.50 4.53 1.73
N VAL A 34 -2.26 4.03 1.87
CA VAL A 34 -1.63 3.86 3.19
C VAL A 34 -1.30 5.22 3.81
N ARG A 35 -0.74 6.16 3.05
CA ARG A 35 -0.37 7.50 3.53
C ARG A 35 -1.57 8.31 4.02
N GLN A 36 -2.73 8.14 3.37
CA GLN A 36 -3.99 8.81 3.74
C GLN A 36 -4.77 8.05 4.82
N GLY A 37 -4.23 6.93 5.31
CA GLY A 37 -4.85 6.12 6.36
C GLY A 37 -6.05 5.32 5.89
N TRP A 38 -6.24 5.07 4.60
CA TRP A 38 -7.35 4.28 4.05
C TRP A 38 -7.02 2.79 3.92
N ALA A 39 -5.76 2.42 4.08
CA ALA A 39 -5.30 1.04 4.06
C ALA A 39 -4.21 0.81 5.11
N VAL A 40 -4.12 -0.44 5.58
CA VAL A 40 -3.04 -0.92 6.45
C VAL A 40 -2.03 -1.71 5.63
N LEU A 41 -0.74 -1.59 5.99
CA LEU A 41 0.33 -2.36 5.39
C LEU A 41 0.26 -3.82 5.84
N LEU A 42 0.21 -4.73 4.86
CA LEU A 42 0.44 -6.16 5.05
C LEU A 42 1.60 -6.60 4.15
N THR A 43 2.60 -7.24 4.75
CA THR A 43 3.81 -7.69 4.04
C THR A 43 3.75 -9.19 3.81
N TYR A 44 3.86 -9.62 2.55
CA TYR A 44 3.89 -11.04 2.18
C TYR A 44 5.13 -11.32 1.31
N PRO A 45 6.20 -11.90 1.88
CA PRO A 45 7.36 -12.31 1.11
C PRO A 45 6.97 -13.30 -0.01
N PRO A 46 7.63 -13.26 -1.17
CA PRO A 46 8.81 -12.45 -1.50
C PRO A 46 8.51 -11.01 -1.97
N ASN A 47 7.24 -10.61 -2.07
CA ASN A 47 6.84 -9.32 -2.65
C ASN A 47 6.97 -8.16 -1.65
N VAL A 48 8.19 -7.63 -1.51
CA VAL A 48 8.53 -6.65 -0.47
C VAL A 48 9.28 -5.43 -1.00
N ALA A 49 9.30 -5.21 -2.32
CA ALA A 49 10.09 -4.15 -2.97
C ALA A 49 9.97 -2.75 -2.34
N TYR A 50 8.79 -2.39 -1.83
CA TYR A 50 8.51 -1.07 -1.27
C TYR A 50 8.22 -1.05 0.23
N VAL A 51 8.46 -2.15 0.97
CA VAL A 51 8.00 -2.30 2.35
C VAL A 51 8.42 -1.16 3.28
N GLU A 52 9.65 -0.66 3.15
CA GLU A 52 10.16 0.45 3.96
C GLU A 52 9.42 1.77 3.68
N TRP A 53 9.09 2.01 2.41
CA TRP A 53 8.37 3.20 1.99
C TRP A 53 6.93 3.21 2.50
N PHE A 54 6.26 2.05 2.41
CA PHE A 54 4.93 1.85 3.00
C PHE A 54 4.94 1.94 4.52
N THR A 55 5.96 1.38 5.17
CA THR A 55 6.10 1.44 6.64
C THR A 55 6.18 2.89 7.09
N SER A 56 6.96 3.71 6.38
CA SER A 56 7.07 5.15 6.65
C SER A 56 5.76 5.89 6.39
N ALA A 57 5.01 5.54 5.34
CA ALA A 57 3.71 6.12 5.04
C ALA A 57 2.67 5.82 6.12
N GLN A 58 2.59 4.57 6.59
CA GLN A 58 1.65 4.19 7.65
C GLN A 58 1.98 4.89 8.97
N ARG A 59 3.28 4.95 9.33
CA ARG A 59 3.72 5.70 10.51
C ARG A 59 3.27 7.15 10.44
N ARG A 60 3.46 7.83 9.29
CA ARG A 60 2.98 9.21 9.10
C ARG A 60 1.46 9.32 9.19
N ALA A 61 0.73 8.37 8.62
CA ALA A 61 -0.73 8.36 8.71
C ALA A 61 -1.23 8.25 10.17
N ARG A 62 -0.55 7.46 11.00
CA ARG A 62 -0.82 7.35 12.44
C ARG A 62 -0.48 8.61 13.21
N GLU A 63 0.72 9.14 13.00
CA GLU A 63 1.18 10.39 13.63
C GLU A 63 0.27 11.59 13.32
N GLU A 64 -0.28 11.64 12.11
CA GLU A 64 -1.20 12.69 11.66
C GLU A 64 -2.68 12.39 11.94
N GLN A 65 -2.99 11.22 12.52
CA GLN A 65 -4.35 10.76 12.83
C GLN A 65 -5.33 10.90 11.64
N VAL A 66 -4.92 10.45 10.45
CA VAL A 66 -5.74 10.51 9.24
C VAL A 66 -6.41 9.17 8.92
N GLY A 67 -7.56 9.22 8.25
CA GLY A 67 -8.28 8.02 7.80
C GLY A 67 -8.70 7.15 8.99
N LEU A 68 -8.35 5.86 8.93
CA LEU A 68 -8.64 4.87 9.98
C LEU A 68 -8.07 5.29 11.35
N TRP A 69 -6.92 5.98 11.36
CA TRP A 69 -6.22 6.42 12.58
C TRP A 69 -6.83 7.67 13.22
N ALA A 70 -7.85 8.28 12.62
CA ALA A 70 -8.58 9.40 13.22
C ALA A 70 -9.53 8.95 14.34
N THR A 71 -9.68 7.65 14.56
CA THR A 71 -10.60 7.08 15.54
C THR A 71 -9.87 6.16 16.53
N PRO A 72 -10.24 6.17 17.82
CA PRO A 72 -9.60 5.31 18.84
C PRO A 72 -9.81 3.81 18.61
N ALA A 73 -10.74 3.43 17.73
CA ALA A 73 -11.06 2.03 17.45
C ALA A 73 -9.97 1.30 16.65
N PHE A 74 -9.01 2.03 16.10
CA PHE A 74 -7.99 1.52 15.19
C PHE A 74 -6.55 1.72 15.67
N ASP A 75 -6.36 2.27 16.89
CA ASP A 75 -5.03 2.40 17.52
C ASP A 75 -4.46 1.05 17.99
#